data_AF-A0A957Q4D0-F1
#
_entry.id   AF-A0A957Q4D0-F1
#
_cell.length_a   1.000
_cell.length_b   1.000
_cell.length_c   1.000
_cell.angle_alpha   90.00
_cell.angle_beta   90.00
_cell.angle_gamma   90.00
#
_symmetry.space_group_name_H-M   'P 1'
#
loop_
_entity.id
_entity.type
_entity.pdbx_description
1 polymer ?
#
loop_
_entity_poly.entity_id
_entity_poly.type
_entity_poly.pdbx_seq_one_letter_code
_entity_poly.pdbx_strand_id
1 'polypeptide(L)'
;YSPRITITNSTFRQNQASRDGGAILLRKSDGFITMLLRGTAIYDNEAGRAGGGLNITSFEQNFAIQLVNSTISGNRVISGTGGGLYLSENDGSLQIDLINSTVVGNQAEVGGGVFIYNQEGGESASLYLANAIVAANTGGDCAGANTEDTRFPPFRGERIVSMGYNLDGDGSCLTPAVRRPFDHVAIDPRVAPLADNGGPTWTHALLPDSMAIDGGDDAVCAQPPVLRVDQRGHRRPEGQHCDIGAYEAVEERTLSPLYVSSGSSGFIGELLFNDEDILRYDRVSAQWSMLFDGSDVGIAADVDAFALLEDGTLVLSFDEPLDLPVLGTVQPADIVQFQPTKLGNETTGSFAWFLDGSDVGLDDRTNIDALAFSSDGHLVVSLQQPFALAEVTGQDEDLLLLRDATFGATSSGRWQLYLDGSDVGLASGRDLNALWIDPLYGELYLT
;
A
#
# COMPACT_ATOMS: atom_id res chain seq x y z
N TYR A 1 25.21 10.56 -6.76
CA TYR A 1 26.25 10.82 -5.75
C TYR A 1 26.01 9.86 -4.60
N SER A 2 26.97 9.01 -4.24
CA SER A 2 26.80 8.09 -3.10
C SER A 2 26.99 8.82 -1.77
N PRO A 3 26.15 8.59 -0.74
CA PRO A 3 26.32 9.20 0.56
C PRO A 3 27.62 8.72 1.23
N ARG A 4 28.33 9.62 1.90
CA ARG A 4 29.55 9.33 2.65
C ARG A 4 29.26 8.55 3.93
N ILE A 5 28.09 8.77 4.53
CA ILE A 5 27.61 8.04 5.70
C ILE A 5 26.22 7.50 5.39
N THR A 6 26.03 6.18 5.53
CA THR A 6 24.72 5.54 5.39
C THR A 6 24.39 4.82 6.69
N ILE A 7 23.24 5.16 7.27
CA ILE A 7 22.68 4.51 8.45
C ILE A 7 21.32 3.95 8.01
N THR A 8 21.14 2.65 8.12
CA THR A 8 19.93 1.96 7.66
C THR A 8 19.38 1.10 8.78
N ASN A 9 18.06 1.11 8.98
CA ASN A 9 17.34 0.21 9.86
C ASN A 9 17.94 0.17 11.28
N SER A 10 18.27 1.35 11.81
CA SER A 10 19.00 1.51 13.06
C SER A 10 18.16 2.25 14.10
N THR A 11 18.44 2.00 15.38
CA THR A 11 17.78 2.71 16.49
C THR A 11 18.80 3.47 17.33
N PHE A 12 18.56 4.77 17.54
CA PHE A 12 19.27 5.58 18.53
C PHE A 12 18.28 6.01 19.59
N ARG A 13 18.45 5.49 20.81
CA ARG A 13 17.51 5.79 21.90
C ARG A 13 18.16 6.01 23.23
N GLN A 14 17.54 6.85 24.06
CA GLN A 14 17.92 7.05 25.46
C GLN A 14 19.37 7.49 25.63
N ASN A 15 19.95 8.12 24.61
CA ASN A 15 21.27 8.73 24.70
C ASN A 15 21.16 10.09 25.38
N GLN A 16 22.20 10.49 26.11
CA GLN A 16 22.23 11.74 26.85
C GLN A 16 23.53 12.48 26.56
N ALA A 17 23.42 13.74 26.14
CA ALA A 17 24.54 14.64 25.95
C ALA A 17 24.41 15.85 26.88
N SER A 18 25.49 16.23 27.57
CA SER A 18 25.48 17.40 28.45
C SER A 18 25.28 18.72 27.71
N ARG A 19 25.43 18.74 26.37
CA ARG A 19 25.34 19.94 25.56
C ARG A 19 24.53 19.75 24.28
N ASP A 20 25.10 19.15 23.23
CA ASP A 20 24.50 19.17 21.89
C ASP A 20 24.45 17.77 21.27
N GLY A 21 23.41 17.49 20.48
CA GLY A 21 23.26 16.26 19.69
C GLY A 21 23.07 15.02 20.56
N GLY A 22 21.91 14.89 21.19
CA GLY A 22 21.64 13.81 22.15
C GLY A 22 21.84 12.42 21.55
N ALA A 23 21.35 12.19 20.33
CA ALA A 23 21.70 10.98 19.56
C ALA A 23 22.90 11.21 18.65
N ILE A 24 22.85 12.26 17.84
CA ILE A 24 23.81 12.50 16.76
C ILE A 24 24.19 13.98 16.71
N LEU A 25 25.51 14.25 16.75
CA LEU A 25 26.08 15.56 16.46
C LEU A 25 26.90 15.50 15.16
N LEU A 26 26.46 16.22 14.14
CA LEU A 26 27.23 16.48 12.93
C LEU A 26 27.81 17.89 12.99
N ARG A 27 29.13 17.95 13.19
CA ARG A 27 29.90 19.19 13.12
C ARG A 27 31.25 18.89 12.47
N LYS A 28 31.53 19.49 11.32
CA LYS A 28 32.83 19.34 10.63
C LYS A 28 33.29 20.70 10.13
N SER A 29 34.60 20.92 10.22
CA SER A 29 35.27 22.15 9.77
C SER A 29 36.04 21.97 8.45
N ASP A 30 36.07 20.77 7.86
CA ASP A 30 36.79 20.48 6.61
C ASP A 30 36.02 19.50 5.69
N GLY A 31 35.54 19.98 4.55
CA GLY A 31 34.95 19.18 3.47
C GLY A 31 33.45 18.84 3.57
N PHE A 32 32.91 18.37 2.44
CA PHE A 32 31.49 18.06 2.25
C PHE A 32 31.02 16.80 3.01
N ILE A 33 29.78 16.85 3.53
CA ILE A 33 29.12 15.71 4.15
C ILE A 33 27.84 15.38 3.40
N THR A 34 27.76 14.15 2.91
CA THR A 34 26.52 13.53 2.42
C THR A 34 26.14 12.40 3.36
N MET A 35 24.91 12.42 3.89
CA MET A 35 24.43 11.42 4.85
C MET A 35 23.03 10.93 4.46
N LEU A 36 22.80 9.63 4.56
CA LEU A 36 21.49 9.00 4.41
C LEU A 36 21.14 8.24 5.70
N LEU A 37 20.02 8.61 6.32
CA LEU A 37 19.34 7.83 7.35
C LEU A 37 18.09 7.22 6.73
N ARG A 38 18.02 5.90 6.64
CA ARG A 38 16.86 5.19 6.07
C ARG A 38 16.29 4.20 7.08
N GLY A 39 14.97 4.15 7.23
CA GLY A 39 14.35 3.16 8.12
C GLY A 39 14.77 3.31 9.58
N THR A 40 15.22 4.50 10.00
CA THR A 40 15.91 4.70 11.28
C THR A 40 14.98 5.36 12.29
N ALA A 41 15.00 4.87 13.53
CA ALA A 41 14.25 5.46 14.65
C ALA A 41 15.21 6.16 15.62
N ILE A 42 14.97 7.45 15.88
CA ILE A 42 15.74 8.27 16.81
C ILE A 42 14.77 8.78 17.87
N TYR A 43 14.80 8.20 19.07
CA TYR A 43 13.81 8.52 20.08
C TYR A 43 14.29 8.56 21.53
N ASP A 44 13.59 9.32 22.36
CA ASP A 44 13.89 9.49 23.79
C ASP A 44 15.34 9.89 24.08
N ASN A 45 16.00 10.61 23.17
CA ASN A 45 17.35 11.12 23.42
C ASN A 45 17.28 12.52 24.04
N GLU A 46 18.26 12.85 24.87
CA GLU A 46 18.31 14.12 25.61
C GLU A 46 19.60 14.88 25.35
N ALA A 47 19.49 16.20 25.12
CA ALA A 47 20.62 17.12 25.07
C ALA A 47 20.43 18.29 26.04
N GLY A 48 21.54 18.86 26.53
CA GLY A 48 21.50 20.02 27.41
C GLY A 48 20.96 21.30 26.73
N ARG A 49 21.36 21.56 25.48
CA ARG A 49 21.15 22.85 24.80
C ARG A 49 20.57 22.77 23.38
N ALA A 50 21.00 21.83 22.53
CA ALA A 50 20.53 21.83 21.14
C ALA A 50 20.53 20.45 20.49
N GLY A 51 19.44 20.13 19.77
CA GLY A 51 19.34 18.90 19.00
C GLY A 51 19.24 17.67 19.90
N GLY A 52 18.11 17.49 20.59
CA GLY A 52 17.88 16.32 21.43
C GLY A 52 18.03 15.02 20.64
N GLY A 53 17.46 14.96 19.44
CA GLY A 53 17.74 13.92 18.45
C GLY A 53 19.04 14.21 17.71
N LEU A 54 18.96 15.12 16.73
CA LEU A 54 20.08 15.48 15.86
C LEU A 54 20.46 16.95 16.00
N ASN A 55 21.76 17.22 16.11
CA ASN A 55 22.32 18.55 15.93
C ASN A 55 23.20 18.55 14.68
N ILE A 56 22.85 19.38 13.71
CA ILE A 56 23.59 19.51 12.45
C ILE A 56 24.04 20.96 12.32
N THR A 57 25.35 21.17 12.41
CA THR A 57 25.96 22.48 12.24
C THR A 57 26.99 22.44 11.13
N SER A 58 26.70 23.07 9.98
CA SER A 58 27.65 23.24 8.89
C SER A 58 28.45 24.53 9.09
N PHE A 59 29.78 24.42 9.05
CA PHE A 59 30.71 25.56 9.09
C PHE A 59 31.52 25.56 7.79
N GLU A 60 31.42 26.61 6.97
CA GLU A 60 32.19 26.83 5.74
C GLU A 60 32.07 25.71 4.67
N GLN A 61 31.10 24.79 4.81
CA GLN A 61 30.99 23.56 4.02
C GLN A 61 29.55 23.26 3.60
N ASN A 62 29.38 22.41 2.57
CA ASN A 62 28.08 21.95 2.09
C ASN A 62 27.70 20.60 2.70
N PHE A 63 26.55 20.56 3.36
CA PHE A 63 25.97 19.39 3.99
C PHE A 63 24.67 19.02 3.27
N ALA A 64 24.54 17.76 2.85
CA ALA A 64 23.31 17.22 2.27
C ALA A 64 22.94 15.94 3.03
N ILE A 65 21.85 16.00 3.80
CA ILE A 65 21.38 14.90 4.63
C ILE A 65 19.97 14.53 4.22
N GLN A 66 19.73 13.23 4.06
CA GLN A 66 18.42 12.68 3.75
C GLN A 66 17.96 11.80 4.91
N LEU A 67 16.78 12.07 5.43
CA LEU A 67 16.08 11.23 6.39
C LEU A 67 14.85 10.67 5.67
N VAL A 68 14.87 9.36 5.48
CA VAL A 68 13.96 8.65 4.57
C VAL A 68 13.29 7.53 5.34
N ASN A 69 11.96 7.43 5.29
CA ASN A 69 11.24 6.38 6.02
C ASN A 69 11.69 6.32 7.49
N SER A 70 11.90 7.46 8.14
CA SER A 70 12.56 7.54 9.46
C SER A 70 11.65 8.21 10.48
N THR A 71 11.78 7.81 11.75
CA THR A 71 10.98 8.31 12.88
C THR A 71 11.89 9.07 13.84
N ILE A 72 11.55 10.32 14.14
CA ILE A 72 12.22 11.14 15.18
C ILE A 72 11.18 11.49 16.23
N SER A 73 11.27 10.89 17.41
CA SER A 73 10.18 10.97 18.39
C SER A 73 10.62 11.10 19.83
N GLY A 74 9.91 11.88 20.65
CA GLY A 74 10.17 11.93 22.09
C GLY A 74 11.55 12.49 22.49
N ASN A 75 12.33 13.06 21.56
CA ASN A 75 13.64 13.62 21.89
C ASN A 75 13.48 14.97 22.58
N ARG A 76 14.38 15.28 23.52
CA ARG A 76 14.25 16.44 24.40
C ARG A 76 15.53 17.26 24.50
N VAL A 77 15.34 18.57 24.66
CA VAL A 77 16.37 19.48 25.18
C VAL A 77 15.96 19.98 26.58
N ILE A 78 16.92 20.05 27.52
CA ILE A 78 16.65 20.54 28.89
C ILE A 78 16.37 22.04 28.89
N SER A 79 17.26 22.83 28.26
CA SER A 79 17.15 24.29 28.15
C SER A 79 17.76 24.75 26.82
N GLY A 80 16.91 24.99 25.82
CA GLY A 80 17.34 25.40 24.49
C GLY A 80 16.38 24.95 23.39
N THR A 81 16.92 24.63 22.20
CA THR A 81 16.12 24.55 20.97
C THR A 81 16.37 23.29 20.15
N GLY A 82 15.41 22.92 19.29
CA GLY A 82 15.54 21.77 18.41
C GLY A 82 15.46 20.45 19.18
N GLY A 83 14.28 20.11 19.71
CA GLY A 83 14.08 18.87 20.45
C GLY A 83 14.38 17.65 19.57
N GLY A 84 13.79 17.60 18.38
CA GLY A 84 14.06 16.60 17.35
C GLY A 84 15.33 16.94 16.57
N LEU A 85 15.28 18.05 15.83
CA LEU A 85 16.38 18.51 14.98
C LEU A 85 16.77 19.95 15.30
N TYR A 86 18.07 20.19 15.45
CA TYR A 86 18.67 21.52 15.42
C TYR A 86 19.52 21.67 14.17
N LEU A 87 19.21 22.68 13.36
CA LEU A 87 19.87 22.97 12.09
C LEU A 87 20.53 24.34 12.18
N SER A 88 21.83 24.41 11.91
CA SER A 88 22.56 25.67 11.85
C SER A 88 23.53 25.64 10.68
N GLU A 89 23.46 26.67 9.86
CA GLU A 89 24.40 26.91 8.77
C GLU A 89 25.24 28.14 9.10
N ASN A 90 26.55 28.04 8.89
CA ASN A 90 27.51 29.09 9.13
C ASN A 90 28.52 29.16 7.98
N ASP A 91 28.39 30.17 7.12
CA ASP A 91 29.24 30.42 5.95
C ASP A 91 29.31 29.26 4.93
N GLY A 92 28.29 28.39 4.88
CA GLY A 92 28.26 27.18 4.06
C GLY A 92 26.90 26.91 3.41
N SER A 93 26.60 25.64 3.13
CA SER A 93 25.23 25.22 2.77
C SER A 93 24.79 24.03 3.60
N LEU A 94 23.49 23.99 3.92
CA LEU A 94 22.87 22.90 4.65
C LEU A 94 21.57 22.57 3.93
N GLN A 95 21.41 21.33 3.50
CA GLN A 95 20.18 20.78 2.96
C GLN A 95 19.81 19.52 3.76
N ILE A 96 18.62 19.54 4.35
CA ILE A 96 18.00 18.38 5.00
C ILE A 96 16.75 18.02 4.20
N ASP A 97 16.71 16.82 3.63
CA ASP A 97 15.50 16.26 3.02
C ASP A 97 14.81 15.35 4.05
N LEU A 98 13.62 15.71 4.51
CA LEU A 98 12.71 14.81 5.23
C LEU A 98 11.73 14.22 4.20
N ILE A 99 11.92 12.94 3.88
CA ILE A 99 11.15 12.23 2.87
C ILE A 99 10.44 11.07 3.54
N ASN A 100 9.11 10.99 3.42
CA ASN A 100 8.32 9.90 4.00
C ASN A 100 8.70 9.64 5.46
N SER A 101 8.82 10.71 6.26
CA SER A 101 9.39 10.63 7.61
C SER A 101 8.51 11.36 8.62
N THR A 102 8.62 10.95 9.89
CA THR A 102 7.72 11.42 10.97
C THR A 102 8.54 12.03 12.09
N VAL A 103 8.26 13.28 12.44
CA VAL A 103 8.89 14.06 13.53
C VAL A 103 7.81 14.46 14.53
N VAL A 104 7.65 13.69 15.61
CA VAL A 104 6.49 13.80 16.52
C VAL A 104 6.88 13.76 17.98
N GLY A 105 6.23 14.56 18.83
CA GLY A 105 6.37 14.44 20.29
C GLY A 105 7.74 14.86 20.84
N ASN A 106 8.54 15.59 20.07
CA ASN A 106 9.83 16.11 20.53
C ASN A 106 9.64 17.40 21.33
N GLN A 107 10.57 17.72 22.23
CA GLN A 107 10.39 18.74 23.28
C GLN A 107 11.58 19.68 23.38
N ALA A 108 11.34 20.98 23.28
CA ALA A 108 12.30 22.05 23.55
C ALA A 108 11.58 23.32 24.01
N GLU A 109 12.33 24.37 24.40
CA GLU A 109 11.72 25.67 24.68
C GLU A 109 11.17 26.31 23.40
N VAL A 110 11.89 26.15 22.28
CA VAL A 110 11.54 26.65 20.95
C VAL A 110 11.96 25.65 19.88
N GLY A 111 11.08 25.35 18.93
CA GLY A 111 11.32 24.38 17.86
C GLY A 111 11.47 22.99 18.43
N GLY A 112 10.42 22.48 19.07
CA GLY A 112 10.37 21.13 19.61
C GLY A 112 10.67 20.09 18.54
N GLY A 113 10.05 20.21 17.37
CA GLY A 113 10.30 19.34 16.22
C GLY A 113 11.61 19.72 15.55
N VAL A 114 11.62 20.89 14.90
CA VAL A 114 12.77 21.43 14.19
C VAL A 114 13.05 22.87 14.60
N PHE A 115 14.32 23.17 14.89
CA PHE A 115 14.80 24.53 15.03
C PHE A 115 15.84 24.85 13.95
N ILE A 116 15.63 25.96 13.24
CA ILE A 116 16.53 26.45 12.19
C ILE A 116 17.18 27.76 12.66
N TYR A 117 18.47 27.69 12.98
CA TYR A 117 19.29 28.85 13.27
C TYR A 117 19.80 29.48 11.97
N ASN A 118 19.50 30.76 11.77
CA ASN A 118 19.84 31.52 10.58
C ASN A 118 20.89 32.58 10.92
N GLN A 119 22.12 32.49 10.44
CA GLN A 119 23.04 33.63 10.51
C GLN A 119 22.61 34.69 9.47
N GLU A 120 22.70 35.99 9.80
CA GLU A 120 22.46 37.05 8.80
C GLU A 120 23.37 36.83 7.58
N GLY A 121 22.77 36.59 6.40
CA GLY A 121 23.48 36.37 5.14
C GLY A 121 23.42 34.94 4.57
N GLY A 122 22.84 33.97 5.29
CA GLY A 122 22.62 32.61 4.76
C GLY A 122 21.46 32.57 3.74
N GLU A 123 21.76 32.33 2.46
CA GLU A 123 20.78 32.42 1.37
C GLU A 123 20.07 31.08 1.01
N SER A 124 20.50 29.94 1.55
CA SER A 124 20.00 28.61 1.11
C SER A 124 18.98 27.99 2.06
N ALA A 125 17.92 27.40 1.50
CA ALA A 125 16.96 26.61 2.26
C ALA A 125 17.64 25.44 2.97
N SER A 126 17.22 25.16 4.20
CA SER A 126 17.83 24.15 5.07
C SER A 126 16.97 22.92 5.28
N LEU A 127 15.66 23.02 5.06
CA LEU A 127 14.73 21.92 5.27
C LEU A 127 13.82 21.77 4.06
N TYR A 128 13.77 20.57 3.50
CA TYR A 128 12.92 20.16 2.40
C TYR A 128 11.99 19.07 2.91
N LEU A 129 10.68 19.26 2.69
CA LEU A 129 9.64 18.35 3.16
C LEU A 129 8.94 17.71 1.96
N ALA A 130 8.89 16.38 1.94
CA ALA A 130 8.11 15.61 0.98
C ALA A 130 7.48 14.40 1.68
N ASN A 131 6.16 14.28 1.66
CA ASN A 131 5.43 13.24 2.39
C ASN A 131 5.86 13.15 3.86
N ALA A 132 6.12 14.29 4.51
CA ALA A 132 6.62 14.33 5.88
C ALA A 132 5.53 14.74 6.87
N ILE A 133 5.56 14.14 8.07
CA ILE A 133 4.77 14.57 9.22
C ILE A 133 5.69 15.30 10.19
N VAL A 134 5.36 16.55 10.54
CA VAL A 134 5.98 17.27 11.67
C VAL A 134 4.85 17.79 12.56
N ALA A 135 4.64 17.17 13.71
CA ALA A 135 3.45 17.44 14.51
C ALA A 135 3.59 17.12 16.00
N ALA A 136 2.73 17.70 16.82
CA ALA A 136 2.63 17.43 18.25
C ALA A 136 3.95 17.60 19.02
N ASN A 137 4.81 18.54 18.58
CA ASN A 137 6.06 18.85 19.27
C ASN A 137 5.87 20.00 20.28
N THR A 138 6.47 19.89 21.46
CA THR A 138 6.40 20.92 22.51
C THR A 138 7.45 22.01 22.25
N GLY A 139 7.02 23.27 22.24
CA GLY A 139 7.85 24.40 21.80
C GLY A 139 7.66 24.75 20.31
N GLY A 140 6.69 24.11 19.64
CA GLY A 140 6.34 24.30 18.24
C GLY A 140 6.93 23.24 17.31
N ASP A 141 6.25 22.95 16.21
CA ASP A 141 6.68 21.96 15.21
C ASP A 141 7.93 22.42 14.47
N CYS A 142 7.93 23.66 13.97
CA CYS A 142 9.09 24.35 13.43
C CYS A 142 9.25 25.73 14.03
N ALA A 143 10.50 26.12 14.27
CA ALA A 143 10.85 27.48 14.62
C ALA A 143 12.21 27.86 14.05
N GLY A 144 12.51 29.15 14.07
CA GLY A 144 13.83 29.64 13.72
C GLY A 144 14.10 31.00 14.33
N ALA A 145 15.37 31.36 14.35
CA ALA A 145 15.83 32.67 14.79
C ALA A 145 16.99 33.12 13.91
N ASN A 146 17.09 34.42 13.68
CA ASN A 146 18.22 35.01 12.96
C ASN A 146 19.34 35.53 13.90
N THR A 147 19.05 35.62 15.20
CA THR A 147 19.99 35.88 16.30
C THR A 147 19.35 35.39 17.62
N GLU A 148 20.09 35.31 18.72
CA GLU A 148 19.52 35.09 20.07
C GLU A 148 18.64 36.29 20.57
N ASP A 149 18.35 37.30 19.72
CA ASP A 149 17.65 38.54 20.06
C ASP A 149 16.18 38.54 19.60
N THR A 150 15.25 38.59 20.55
CA THR A 150 13.79 38.60 20.37
C THR A 150 13.19 39.83 19.66
N ARG A 151 14.01 40.74 19.12
CA ARG A 151 13.56 41.95 18.40
C ARG A 151 13.33 41.74 16.89
N PHE A 152 13.59 40.55 16.38
CA PHE A 152 13.43 40.21 14.96
C PHE A 152 12.04 39.64 14.64
N PRO A 153 11.57 39.74 13.37
CA PRO A 153 10.23 39.30 13.01
C PRO A 153 10.04 37.80 13.31
N PRO A 154 8.79 37.37 13.58
CA PRO A 154 8.49 35.97 13.86
C PRO A 154 8.91 35.10 12.67
N PHE A 155 9.48 33.92 12.96
CA PHE A 155 9.83 32.90 11.97
C PHE A 155 8.65 32.66 11.02
N ARG A 156 8.90 32.77 9.71
CA ARG A 156 7.86 32.60 8.67
C ARG A 156 8.05 31.34 7.83
N GLY A 157 8.83 30.38 8.33
CA GLY A 157 9.27 29.26 7.51
C GLY A 157 10.37 29.65 6.52
N GLU A 158 11.04 30.80 6.75
CA GLU A 158 12.21 31.15 5.95
C GLU A 158 13.21 30.00 6.05
N ARG A 159 13.67 29.49 4.90
CA ARG A 159 14.55 28.31 4.73
C ARG A 159 13.86 26.94 4.79
N ILE A 160 12.52 26.87 4.79
CA ILE A 160 11.76 25.64 4.54
C ILE A 160 11.24 25.64 3.09
N VAL A 161 11.34 24.50 2.43
CA VAL A 161 10.73 24.24 1.12
C VAL A 161 9.80 23.05 1.25
N SER A 162 8.50 23.27 1.00
CA SER A 162 7.54 22.18 0.82
C SER A 162 7.54 21.72 -0.64
N MET A 163 7.56 20.41 -0.83
CA MET A 163 7.29 19.74 -2.12
C MET A 163 5.80 19.40 -2.30
N GLY A 164 4.94 19.80 -1.36
CA GLY A 164 3.55 19.33 -1.26
C GLY A 164 3.42 18.04 -0.46
N TYR A 165 2.18 17.66 -0.18
CA TYR A 165 1.82 16.39 0.45
C TYR A 165 2.44 16.17 1.84
N ASN A 166 2.63 17.25 2.62
CA ASN A 166 3.14 17.17 3.99
C ASN A 166 2.02 17.42 5.01
N LEU A 167 2.24 16.98 6.26
CA LEU A 167 1.35 17.26 7.37
C LEU A 167 2.10 18.02 8.47
N ASP A 168 1.61 19.20 8.81
CA ASP A 168 2.11 20.08 9.86
C ASP A 168 1.04 20.30 10.95
N GLY A 169 1.39 19.94 12.18
CA GLY A 169 0.46 19.88 13.31
C GLY A 169 -0.06 21.23 13.78
N ASP A 170 0.81 22.24 13.82
CA ASP A 170 0.49 23.58 14.32
C ASP A 170 0.61 24.68 13.25
N GLY A 171 1.09 24.33 12.05
CA GLY A 171 1.22 25.23 10.91
C GLY A 171 2.48 26.08 10.89
N SER A 172 3.42 25.84 11.81
CA SER A 172 4.67 26.59 11.92
C SER A 172 5.74 26.19 10.90
N CYS A 173 5.67 24.97 10.35
CA CYS A 173 6.54 24.51 9.26
C CYS A 173 6.01 24.96 7.88
N LEU A 174 4.71 24.85 7.67
CA LEU A 174 3.98 25.06 6.41
C LEU A 174 3.19 26.35 6.48
N THR A 175 3.90 27.45 6.71
CA THR A 175 3.31 28.79 6.75
C THR A 175 2.64 29.13 5.41
N PRO A 176 1.77 30.16 5.35
CA PRO A 176 1.17 30.59 4.09
C PRO A 176 2.16 30.93 2.97
N ALA A 177 3.41 31.26 3.30
CA ALA A 177 4.46 31.56 2.33
C ALA A 177 5.16 30.30 1.79
N VAL A 178 5.12 29.18 2.52
CA VAL A 178 5.83 27.94 2.21
C VAL A 178 4.91 26.87 1.64
N ARG A 179 3.68 26.76 2.17
CA ARG A 179 2.75 25.67 1.86
C ARG A 179 2.43 25.56 0.37
N ARG A 180 2.23 24.32 -0.08
CA ARG A 180 1.90 23.92 -1.45
C ARG A 180 0.54 23.20 -1.48
N PRO A 181 -0.02 22.92 -2.68
CA PRO A 181 -1.17 22.05 -2.79
C PRO A 181 -0.95 20.71 -2.07
N PHE A 182 -2.01 20.14 -1.50
CA PHE A 182 -2.02 18.88 -0.76
C PHE A 182 -1.21 18.87 0.54
N ASP A 183 -0.63 20.00 0.96
CA ASP A 183 -0.17 20.14 2.34
C ASP A 183 -1.36 20.25 3.30
N HIS A 184 -1.31 19.49 4.38
CA HIS A 184 -2.23 19.53 5.51
C HIS A 184 -1.59 20.36 6.64
N VAL A 185 -2.29 21.41 7.09
CA VAL A 185 -1.71 22.43 7.99
C VAL A 185 -2.63 22.67 9.17
N ALA A 186 -2.04 22.80 10.36
CA ALA A 186 -2.75 23.04 11.62
C ALA A 186 -3.79 21.95 11.93
N ILE A 187 -3.39 20.69 11.71
CA ILE A 187 -4.25 19.52 11.91
C ILE A 187 -3.56 18.48 12.78
N ASP A 188 -4.33 17.83 13.66
CA ASP A 188 -3.84 16.67 14.39
C ASP A 188 -3.42 15.56 13.40
N PRO A 189 -2.17 15.07 13.47
CA PRO A 189 -1.69 14.00 12.59
C PRO A 189 -2.41 12.67 12.83
N ARG A 190 -3.15 12.52 13.94
CA ARG A 190 -3.83 11.29 14.37
C ARG A 190 -2.92 10.07 14.25
N VAL A 191 -1.77 10.15 14.91
CA VAL A 191 -0.82 9.06 15.01
C VAL A 191 -0.92 8.35 16.36
N ALA A 192 -0.77 7.04 16.36
CA ALA A 192 -0.67 6.24 17.57
C ALA A 192 0.65 6.54 18.33
N PRO A 193 0.76 6.20 19.62
CA PRO A 193 2.03 6.27 20.34
C PRO A 193 3.16 5.50 19.64
N LEU A 194 4.40 5.92 19.85
CA LEU A 194 5.57 5.21 19.31
C LEU A 194 5.60 3.79 19.87
N ALA A 195 5.63 2.79 18.99
CA ALA A 195 5.57 1.40 19.37
C ALA A 195 6.29 0.50 18.34
N ASP A 196 6.45 -0.77 18.71
CA ASP A 196 6.80 -1.82 17.78
C ASP A 196 5.57 -2.19 16.93
N ASN A 197 5.46 -1.61 15.74
CA ASN A 197 4.40 -1.90 14.77
C ASN A 197 4.87 -2.86 13.67
N GLY A 198 5.89 -3.69 13.97
CA GLY A 198 6.56 -4.55 12.99
C GLY A 198 7.71 -3.84 12.27
N GLY A 199 8.56 -4.62 11.61
CA GLY A 199 9.76 -4.13 10.92
C GLY A 199 10.99 -3.99 11.84
N PRO A 200 12.08 -3.36 11.35
CA PRO A 200 13.36 -3.32 12.07
C PRO A 200 13.45 -2.22 13.13
N THR A 201 12.57 -1.22 13.12
CA THR A 201 12.60 -0.04 14.01
C THR A 201 11.19 0.42 14.38
N TRP A 202 11.06 1.13 15.51
CA TRP A 202 9.75 1.58 16.02
C TRP A 202 9.19 2.76 15.23
N THR A 203 7.88 2.72 15.00
CA THR A 203 7.13 3.71 14.20
C THR A 203 5.94 4.26 14.98
N HIS A 204 5.37 5.34 14.46
CA HIS A 204 4.03 5.79 14.82
C HIS A 204 3.05 5.27 13.78
N ALA A 205 2.19 4.31 14.14
CA ALA A 205 1.12 3.87 13.25
C ALA A 205 0.11 5.01 13.02
N LEU A 206 -0.48 5.10 11.83
CA LEU A 206 -1.57 6.03 11.58
C LEU A 206 -2.88 5.49 12.19
N LEU A 207 -3.64 6.35 12.87
CA LEU A 207 -4.97 5.98 13.36
C LEU A 207 -6.00 6.10 12.23
N PRO A 208 -7.13 5.37 12.32
CA PRO A 208 -8.24 5.53 11.38
C PRO A 208 -8.65 7.00 11.21
N ASP A 209 -9.00 7.38 9.99
CA ASP A 209 -9.30 8.76 9.56
C ASP A 209 -8.21 9.82 9.84
N SER A 210 -6.94 9.41 9.92
CA SER A 210 -5.83 10.34 9.74
C SER A 210 -5.83 10.87 8.30
N MET A 211 -5.63 12.19 8.12
CA MET A 211 -5.43 12.78 6.80
C MET A 211 -4.08 12.40 6.17
N ALA A 212 -3.20 11.73 6.91
CA ALA A 212 -1.98 11.16 6.36
C ALA A 212 -2.23 9.88 5.56
N ILE A 213 -3.36 9.18 5.78
CA ILE A 213 -3.73 7.98 5.03
C ILE A 213 -4.13 8.38 3.60
N ASP A 214 -3.54 7.72 2.61
CA ASP A 214 -3.66 8.01 1.18
C ASP A 214 -3.37 9.49 0.82
N GLY A 215 -2.63 10.19 1.68
CA GLY A 215 -2.39 11.63 1.57
C GLY A 215 -1.08 12.00 0.87
N GLY A 216 -0.24 11.03 0.51
CA GLY A 216 1.11 11.21 0.00
C GLY A 216 1.21 11.27 -1.52
N ASP A 217 2.36 11.75 -2.01
CA ASP A 217 2.74 11.72 -3.42
C ASP A 217 3.37 10.38 -3.81
N ASP A 218 2.65 9.59 -4.62
CA ASP A 218 3.10 8.30 -5.15
C ASP A 218 4.41 8.39 -5.95
N ALA A 219 4.66 9.51 -6.62
CA ALA A 219 5.89 9.70 -7.39
C ALA A 219 7.11 9.76 -6.46
N VAL A 220 6.99 10.44 -5.31
CA VAL A 220 8.03 10.45 -4.27
C VAL A 220 8.22 9.04 -3.70
N CYS A 221 7.13 8.34 -3.42
CA CYS A 221 7.14 6.98 -2.87
C CYS A 221 7.77 5.94 -3.79
N ALA A 222 7.61 6.10 -5.11
CA ALA A 222 8.15 5.18 -6.12
C ALA A 222 9.65 5.35 -6.38
N GLN A 223 10.22 6.52 -6.12
CA GLN A 223 11.61 6.83 -6.47
C GLN A 223 12.60 6.47 -5.37
N PRO A 224 13.88 6.20 -5.71
CA PRO A 224 14.95 6.19 -4.71
C PRO A 224 15.02 7.56 -4.01
N PRO A 225 15.26 7.62 -2.69
CA PRO A 225 15.69 6.53 -1.82
C PRO A 225 14.57 5.73 -1.11
N VAL A 226 13.29 6.03 -1.36
CA VAL A 226 12.13 5.40 -0.69
C VAL A 226 11.87 3.98 -1.20
N LEU A 227 11.86 3.79 -2.53
CA LEU A 227 11.75 2.48 -3.20
C LEU A 227 10.48 1.66 -2.84
N ARG A 228 9.30 2.29 -2.83
CA ARG A 228 7.99 1.63 -2.65
C ARG A 228 7.86 0.81 -1.35
N VAL A 229 8.60 1.20 -0.32
CA VAL A 229 8.46 0.62 1.01
C VAL A 229 8.37 1.71 2.07
N ASP A 230 7.76 1.38 3.21
CA ASP A 230 7.77 2.23 4.40
C ASP A 230 8.96 1.92 5.33
N GLN A 231 9.00 2.49 6.54
CA GLN A 231 10.06 2.24 7.52
C GLN A 231 10.20 0.77 7.91
N ARG A 232 9.09 0.05 7.93
CA ARG A 232 9.01 -1.33 8.39
C ARG A 232 9.43 -2.31 7.30
N GLY A 233 9.50 -1.83 6.05
CA GLY A 233 9.71 -2.64 4.86
C GLY A 233 8.40 -3.18 4.27
N HIS A 234 7.25 -2.69 4.73
CA HIS A 234 5.95 -2.98 4.13
C HIS A 234 5.81 -2.28 2.78
N ARG A 235 4.97 -2.83 1.90
CA ARG A 235 4.75 -2.27 0.57
C ARG A 235 4.10 -0.90 0.70
N ARG A 236 4.44 -0.01 -0.23
CA ARG A 236 3.88 1.34 -0.34
C ARG A 236 3.66 1.69 -1.82
N PRO A 237 2.45 2.09 -2.25
CA PRO A 237 1.25 2.25 -1.43
C PRO A 237 0.55 0.94 -1.03
N GLU A 238 -0.14 0.94 0.11
CA GLU A 238 -1.13 -0.08 0.53
C GLU A 238 -2.53 0.57 0.73
N GLY A 239 -2.95 1.29 -0.30
CA GLY A 239 -4.20 2.03 -0.42
C GLY A 239 -4.34 2.64 -1.83
N GLN A 240 -5.15 3.69 -1.99
CA GLN A 240 -5.24 4.43 -3.24
C GLN A 240 -3.96 5.22 -3.56
N HIS A 241 -3.31 5.77 -2.54
CA HIS A 241 -2.07 6.53 -2.61
C HIS A 241 -1.16 6.14 -1.46
N CYS A 242 0.13 6.49 -1.52
CA CYS A 242 0.98 6.25 -0.38
C CYS A 242 0.65 7.19 0.77
N ASP A 243 1.00 6.79 1.98
CA ASP A 243 0.76 7.63 3.14
C ASP A 243 1.84 8.68 3.34
N ILE A 244 1.43 9.80 3.95
CA ILE A 244 2.35 10.80 4.48
C ILE A 244 3.04 10.21 5.71
N GLY A 245 4.37 10.32 5.78
CA GLY A 245 5.18 9.95 6.92
C GLY A 245 5.87 8.58 6.80
N ALA A 246 6.40 8.11 7.92
CA ALA A 246 7.25 6.92 7.98
C ALA A 246 6.51 5.57 7.92
N TYR A 247 5.20 5.59 8.11
CA TYR A 247 4.35 4.42 8.22
C TYR A 247 3.37 4.38 7.06
N GLU A 248 3.15 3.20 6.50
CA GLU A 248 2.04 2.92 5.58
C GLU A 248 0.93 2.20 6.34
N ALA A 249 -0.22 2.84 6.51
CA ALA A 249 -1.44 2.18 6.90
C ALA A 249 -1.76 1.14 5.86
N VAL A 250 -1.85 -0.09 6.34
CA VAL A 250 -2.60 -1.09 5.63
C VAL A 250 -4.03 -0.62 5.80
N GLU A 251 -4.64 -0.08 4.74
CA GLU A 251 -6.09 -0.03 4.70
C GLU A 251 -6.51 -1.45 5.05
N GLU A 252 -7.28 -1.65 6.13
CA GLU A 252 -7.80 -2.99 6.39
C GLU A 252 -8.58 -3.32 5.13
N ARG A 253 -7.96 -4.07 4.20
CA ARG A 253 -8.70 -4.87 3.26
C ARG A 253 -9.60 -5.62 4.20
N THR A 254 -10.88 -5.26 4.22
CA THR A 254 -11.92 -6.12 4.78
C THR A 254 -11.57 -7.46 4.18
N LEU A 255 -10.98 -8.37 4.96
CA LEU A 255 -10.28 -9.51 4.39
C LEU A 255 -11.27 -10.14 3.44
N SER A 256 -11.01 -10.04 2.13
CA SER A 256 -12.05 -10.34 1.16
C SER A 256 -12.50 -11.75 1.46
N PRO A 257 -13.81 -11.97 1.65
CA PRO A 257 -14.30 -13.29 1.94
C PRO A 257 -13.76 -14.26 0.87
N LEU A 258 -13.35 -15.44 1.31
CA LEU A 258 -12.98 -16.49 0.38
C LEU A 258 -14.28 -17.13 -0.13
N TYR A 259 -14.41 -17.28 -1.44
CA TYR A 259 -15.51 -17.99 -2.06
C TYR A 259 -15.01 -19.31 -2.62
N VAL A 260 -15.76 -20.39 -2.42
CA VAL A 260 -15.35 -21.74 -2.79
C VAL A 260 -16.57 -22.54 -3.27
N SER A 261 -16.49 -23.16 -4.44
CA SER A 261 -17.31 -24.31 -4.83
C SER A 261 -16.54 -25.60 -4.56
N SER A 262 -17.22 -26.74 -4.58
CA SER A 262 -16.60 -28.04 -4.30
C SER A 262 -17.10 -29.10 -5.26
N GLY A 263 -16.20 -29.92 -5.81
CA GLY A 263 -16.60 -31.08 -6.64
C GLY A 263 -17.18 -32.26 -5.85
N SER A 264 -17.76 -32.03 -4.67
CA SER A 264 -18.52 -33.04 -3.92
C SER A 264 -19.35 -32.40 -2.82
N SER A 265 -20.60 -32.83 -2.67
CA SER A 265 -21.48 -32.51 -1.54
C SER A 265 -20.91 -32.87 -0.15
N GLY A 266 -21.22 -32.08 0.89
CA GLY A 266 -20.68 -32.30 2.24
C GLY A 266 -21.22 -31.40 3.36
N PHE A 267 -20.41 -31.25 4.41
CA PHE A 267 -20.69 -30.35 5.53
C PHE A 267 -19.44 -29.66 6.08
N ILE A 268 -19.56 -28.37 6.43
CA ILE A 268 -18.55 -27.61 7.20
C ILE A 268 -19.16 -27.23 8.54
N GLY A 269 -18.76 -27.94 9.60
CA GLY A 269 -19.42 -27.80 10.90
C GLY A 269 -20.88 -28.22 10.80
N GLU A 270 -21.80 -27.27 10.93
CA GLU A 270 -23.25 -27.48 10.81
C GLU A 270 -23.82 -27.03 9.44
N LEU A 271 -23.01 -26.38 8.60
CA LEU A 271 -23.42 -25.95 7.27
C LEU A 271 -23.37 -27.14 6.31
N LEU A 272 -24.53 -27.55 5.80
CA LEU A 272 -24.66 -28.51 4.71
C LEU A 272 -24.49 -27.77 3.38
N PHE A 273 -23.85 -28.41 2.41
CA PHE A 273 -23.68 -27.91 1.05
C PHE A 273 -23.67 -29.08 0.07
N ASN A 274 -24.09 -28.82 -1.16
CA ASN A 274 -23.96 -29.73 -2.28
C ASN A 274 -22.86 -29.23 -3.25
N ASP A 275 -22.58 -30.02 -4.29
CA ASP A 275 -21.54 -29.74 -5.28
C ASP A 275 -21.89 -28.57 -6.21
N GLU A 276 -23.17 -28.26 -6.33
CA GLU A 276 -23.68 -27.10 -7.07
C GLU A 276 -23.66 -25.77 -6.29
N ASP A 277 -23.19 -25.78 -5.05
CA ASP A 277 -23.22 -24.62 -4.14
C ASP A 277 -21.90 -23.83 -4.15
N ILE A 278 -22.01 -22.52 -3.85
CA ILE A 278 -20.86 -21.66 -3.57
C ILE A 278 -20.93 -21.19 -2.13
N LEU A 279 -19.85 -21.43 -1.39
CA LEU A 279 -19.71 -21.06 0.00
C LEU A 279 -18.89 -19.78 0.16
N ARG A 280 -19.21 -19.03 1.21
CA ARG A 280 -18.48 -17.83 1.65
C ARG A 280 -17.82 -18.09 3.00
N TYR A 281 -16.50 -17.89 3.09
CA TYR A 281 -15.76 -17.84 4.34
C TYR A 281 -15.44 -16.39 4.70
N ASP A 282 -16.06 -15.91 5.77
CA ASP A 282 -15.77 -14.62 6.35
C ASP A 282 -14.50 -14.69 7.19
N ARG A 283 -13.42 -14.08 6.71
CA ARG A 283 -12.10 -14.18 7.33
C ARG A 283 -11.96 -13.38 8.62
N VAL A 284 -12.87 -12.45 8.88
CA VAL A 284 -12.87 -11.63 10.10
C VAL A 284 -13.54 -12.40 11.24
N SER A 285 -14.73 -12.93 10.99
CA SER A 285 -15.48 -13.74 11.97
C SER A 285 -15.05 -15.21 12.00
N ALA A 286 -14.25 -15.65 11.03
CA ALA A 286 -13.85 -17.04 10.81
C ALA A 286 -15.04 -18.00 10.69
N GLN A 287 -16.08 -17.59 9.96
CA GLN A 287 -17.32 -18.35 9.79
C GLN A 287 -17.60 -18.67 8.32
N TRP A 288 -18.13 -19.86 8.08
CA TRP A 288 -18.65 -20.29 6.78
C TRP A 288 -20.15 -20.00 6.70
N SER A 289 -20.61 -19.65 5.50
CA SER A 289 -22.02 -19.43 5.18
C SER A 289 -22.28 -19.78 3.72
N MET A 290 -23.50 -20.16 3.37
CA MET A 290 -23.93 -20.28 1.97
C MET A 290 -23.91 -18.91 1.29
N LEU A 291 -23.26 -18.80 0.13
CA LEU A 291 -23.41 -17.64 -0.76
C LEU A 291 -24.48 -17.91 -1.80
N PHE A 292 -24.41 -19.06 -2.46
CA PHE A 292 -25.26 -19.44 -3.58
C PHE A 292 -25.64 -20.89 -3.41
N ASP A 293 -26.94 -21.15 -3.38
CA ASP A 293 -27.54 -22.49 -3.32
C ASP A 293 -27.98 -22.85 -4.74
N GLY A 294 -27.26 -23.74 -5.40
CA GLY A 294 -27.50 -24.08 -6.81
C GLY A 294 -28.79 -24.89 -6.99
N SER A 295 -29.11 -25.70 -5.99
CA SER A 295 -30.33 -26.52 -5.92
C SER A 295 -31.59 -25.65 -6.02
N ASP A 296 -31.62 -24.51 -5.33
CA ASP A 296 -32.75 -23.57 -5.34
C ASP A 296 -33.07 -23.00 -6.73
N VAL A 297 -32.07 -22.94 -7.62
CA VAL A 297 -32.20 -22.37 -8.97
C VAL A 297 -32.17 -23.42 -10.08
N GLY A 298 -32.24 -24.70 -9.70
CA GLY A 298 -32.39 -25.82 -10.63
C GLY A 298 -31.09 -26.29 -11.27
N ILE A 299 -29.94 -25.96 -10.68
CA ILE A 299 -28.67 -26.59 -11.06
C ILE A 299 -28.66 -28.01 -10.46
N ALA A 300 -28.26 -28.97 -11.28
CA ALA A 300 -28.13 -30.38 -10.90
C ALA A 300 -26.78 -30.98 -11.31
N ALA A 301 -25.86 -30.13 -11.80
CA ALA A 301 -24.49 -30.43 -12.19
C ALA A 301 -23.54 -29.65 -11.27
N ASP A 302 -22.29 -30.06 -11.20
CA ASP A 302 -21.33 -29.44 -10.29
C ASP A 302 -20.92 -28.06 -10.84
N VAL A 303 -20.79 -27.06 -9.95
CA VAL A 303 -20.21 -25.77 -10.35
C VAL A 303 -18.70 -25.95 -10.43
N ASP A 304 -18.21 -26.09 -11.66
CA ASP A 304 -16.81 -26.41 -11.92
C ASP A 304 -15.93 -25.17 -11.77
N ALA A 305 -16.35 -24.04 -12.35
CA ALA A 305 -15.71 -22.75 -12.15
C ALA A 305 -16.71 -21.62 -11.99
N PHE A 306 -16.31 -20.57 -11.26
CA PHE A 306 -17.11 -19.36 -11.13
C PHE A 306 -16.29 -18.10 -10.93
N ALA A 307 -16.91 -16.95 -11.22
CA ALA A 307 -16.47 -15.64 -10.79
C ALA A 307 -17.66 -14.84 -10.25
N LEU A 308 -17.42 -14.08 -9.17
CA LEU A 308 -18.37 -13.12 -8.62
C LEU A 308 -17.97 -11.70 -9.06
N LEU A 309 -18.83 -11.05 -9.84
CA LEU A 309 -18.62 -9.68 -10.32
C LEU A 309 -19.00 -8.65 -9.26
N GLU A 310 -18.50 -7.42 -9.41
CA GLU A 310 -18.74 -6.32 -8.46
C GLU A 310 -20.22 -5.97 -8.27
N ASP A 311 -21.04 -6.18 -9.31
CA ASP A 311 -22.49 -5.96 -9.26
C ASP A 311 -23.27 -7.12 -8.62
N GLY A 312 -22.57 -8.16 -8.16
CA GLY A 312 -23.12 -9.35 -7.53
C GLY A 312 -23.52 -10.46 -8.52
N THR A 313 -23.32 -10.26 -9.83
CA THR A 313 -23.56 -11.30 -10.83
C THR A 313 -22.56 -12.44 -10.68
N LEU A 314 -23.05 -13.67 -10.77
CA LEU A 314 -22.21 -14.86 -10.83
C LEU A 314 -22.02 -15.27 -12.29
N VAL A 315 -20.80 -15.59 -12.67
CA VAL A 315 -20.43 -16.21 -13.95
C VAL A 315 -20.03 -17.64 -13.63
N LEU A 316 -20.61 -18.63 -14.31
CA LEU A 316 -20.57 -20.04 -13.92
C LEU A 316 -20.26 -20.94 -15.13
N SER A 317 -19.44 -21.96 -14.93
CA SER A 317 -19.32 -23.16 -15.78
C SER A 317 -19.75 -24.40 -14.99
N PHE A 318 -20.02 -25.51 -15.69
CA PHE A 318 -20.48 -26.77 -15.11
C PHE A 318 -19.69 -27.94 -15.70
N ASP A 319 -19.55 -29.01 -14.93
CA ASP A 319 -18.73 -30.19 -15.30
C ASP A 319 -19.44 -31.12 -16.31
N GLU A 320 -20.78 -31.10 -16.34
CA GLU A 320 -21.59 -31.89 -17.25
C GLU A 320 -22.72 -31.09 -17.93
N PRO A 321 -23.26 -31.57 -19.06
CA PRO A 321 -24.35 -30.88 -19.74
C PRO A 321 -25.59 -30.71 -18.85
N LEU A 322 -26.07 -29.48 -18.73
CA LEU A 322 -27.18 -29.09 -17.85
C LEU A 322 -28.28 -28.36 -18.63
N ASP A 323 -29.53 -28.80 -18.46
CA ASP A 323 -30.68 -28.08 -19.01
C ASP A 323 -31.15 -26.97 -18.07
N LEU A 324 -30.91 -25.72 -18.44
CA LEU A 324 -31.40 -24.55 -17.70
C LEU A 324 -32.68 -23.98 -18.32
N PRO A 325 -33.67 -23.57 -17.50
CA PRO A 325 -34.86 -22.89 -17.99
C PRO A 325 -34.49 -21.69 -18.86
N VAL A 326 -35.20 -21.50 -19.98
CA VAL A 326 -35.00 -20.41 -20.97
C VAL A 326 -33.75 -20.55 -21.83
N LEU A 327 -32.62 -21.05 -21.32
CA LEU A 327 -31.37 -21.17 -22.08
C LEU A 327 -31.29 -22.46 -22.90
N GLY A 328 -31.92 -23.54 -22.44
CA GLY A 328 -31.76 -24.87 -23.03
C GLY A 328 -30.56 -25.59 -22.43
N THR A 329 -29.97 -26.50 -23.21
CA THR A 329 -28.80 -27.28 -22.78
C THR A 329 -27.55 -26.41 -22.81
N VAL A 330 -26.90 -26.28 -21.66
CA VAL A 330 -25.59 -25.65 -21.47
C VAL A 330 -24.55 -26.78 -21.44
N GLN A 331 -23.48 -26.66 -22.23
CA GLN A 331 -22.38 -27.63 -22.29
C GLN A 331 -21.26 -27.24 -21.30
N PRO A 332 -20.35 -28.17 -20.95
CA PRO A 332 -19.18 -27.86 -20.12
C PRO A 332 -18.22 -26.80 -20.72
N ALA A 333 -18.29 -26.60 -22.03
CA ALA A 333 -17.54 -25.57 -22.74
C ALA A 333 -18.19 -24.17 -22.66
N ASP A 334 -19.41 -24.07 -22.13
CA ASP A 334 -20.18 -22.84 -22.07
C ASP A 334 -20.01 -22.13 -20.73
N ILE A 335 -20.34 -20.84 -20.72
CA ILE A 335 -20.41 -20.05 -19.49
C ILE A 335 -21.76 -19.35 -19.44
N VAL A 336 -22.43 -19.42 -18.31
CA VAL A 336 -23.66 -18.66 -18.04
C VAL A 336 -23.42 -17.58 -17.01
N GLN A 337 -24.25 -16.54 -17.05
CA GLN A 337 -24.34 -15.58 -15.96
C GLN A 337 -25.65 -15.77 -15.21
N PHE A 338 -25.58 -15.72 -13.89
CA PHE A 338 -26.71 -15.72 -12.98
C PHE A 338 -26.81 -14.35 -12.32
N GLN A 339 -27.92 -13.66 -12.57
CA GLN A 339 -28.24 -12.41 -11.89
C GLN A 339 -29.08 -12.74 -10.64
N PRO A 340 -28.51 -12.65 -9.43
CA PRO A 340 -29.27 -12.90 -8.22
C PRO A 340 -30.27 -11.76 -7.96
N THR A 341 -31.48 -12.15 -7.56
CA THR A 341 -32.41 -11.31 -6.80
C THR A 341 -32.28 -11.53 -5.29
N LYS A 342 -31.79 -12.71 -4.90
CA LYS A 342 -31.46 -13.11 -3.54
C LYS A 342 -30.38 -14.18 -3.57
N LEU A 343 -29.40 -14.05 -2.68
CA LEU A 343 -28.32 -15.01 -2.41
C LEU A 343 -28.49 -15.60 -1.00
N GLY A 344 -27.76 -16.67 -0.69
CA GLY A 344 -27.78 -17.42 0.57
C GLY A 344 -28.55 -18.74 0.47
N ASN A 345 -29.01 -19.28 1.60
CA ASN A 345 -29.76 -20.54 1.68
C ASN A 345 -31.13 -20.56 0.96
N GLU A 346 -31.52 -19.45 0.33
CA GLU A 346 -32.77 -19.32 -0.43
C GLU A 346 -32.44 -18.47 -1.65
N THR A 347 -31.75 -19.09 -2.62
CA THR A 347 -31.24 -18.39 -3.80
C THR A 347 -32.34 -18.20 -4.83
N THR A 348 -32.51 -16.98 -5.33
CA THR A 348 -33.46 -16.68 -6.41
C THR A 348 -32.84 -15.74 -7.41
N GLY A 349 -33.13 -15.92 -8.70
CA GLY A 349 -32.58 -15.08 -9.76
C GLY A 349 -32.91 -15.61 -11.14
N SER A 350 -32.12 -15.21 -12.14
CA SER A 350 -32.32 -15.62 -13.52
C SER A 350 -30.99 -15.85 -14.23
N PHE A 351 -30.96 -16.87 -15.08
CA PHE A 351 -29.83 -17.16 -15.95
C PHE A 351 -29.92 -16.41 -17.28
N ALA A 352 -28.75 -16.07 -17.82
CA ALA A 352 -28.55 -15.60 -19.18
C ALA A 352 -27.24 -16.20 -19.73
N TRP A 353 -27.14 -16.30 -21.06
CA TRP A 353 -25.89 -16.68 -21.72
C TRP A 353 -24.80 -15.65 -21.42
N PHE A 354 -23.60 -16.13 -21.08
CA PHE A 354 -22.39 -15.31 -20.98
C PHE A 354 -21.42 -15.64 -22.11
N LEU A 355 -21.11 -16.91 -22.33
CA LEU A 355 -20.30 -17.39 -23.44
C LEU A 355 -20.90 -18.69 -23.99
N ASP A 356 -21.12 -18.75 -25.30
CA ASP A 356 -21.32 -20.03 -26.00
C ASP A 356 -19.94 -20.49 -26.46
N GLY A 357 -19.45 -21.60 -25.92
CA GLY A 357 -18.12 -22.13 -26.17
C GLY A 357 -17.92 -22.55 -27.62
N SER A 358 -18.98 -23.06 -28.26
CA SER A 358 -18.95 -23.55 -29.63
C SER A 358 -18.70 -22.41 -30.64
N ASP A 359 -19.21 -21.21 -30.33
CA ASP A 359 -19.00 -19.99 -31.11
C ASP A 359 -17.56 -19.46 -31.06
N VAL A 360 -16.80 -19.83 -30.02
CA VAL A 360 -15.38 -19.48 -29.85
C VAL A 360 -14.44 -20.66 -30.06
N GLY A 361 -14.94 -21.73 -30.67
CA GLY A 361 -14.15 -22.87 -31.14
C GLY A 361 -13.79 -23.91 -30.08
N LEU A 362 -14.45 -23.89 -28.92
CA LEU A 362 -14.41 -24.99 -27.96
C LEU A 362 -15.36 -26.10 -28.45
N ASP A 363 -14.97 -27.36 -28.29
CA ASP A 363 -15.78 -28.50 -28.75
C ASP A 363 -16.56 -29.16 -27.59
N ASP A 364 -17.49 -30.06 -27.90
CA ASP A 364 -18.32 -30.75 -26.91
C ASP A 364 -17.54 -31.67 -25.94
N ARG A 365 -16.21 -31.78 -26.10
CA ARG A 365 -15.33 -32.53 -25.18
C ARG A 365 -14.52 -31.59 -24.29
N THR A 366 -14.68 -30.29 -24.47
CA THR A 366 -13.97 -29.27 -23.73
C THR A 366 -14.74 -28.93 -22.45
N ASN A 367 -14.05 -28.98 -21.33
CA ASN A 367 -14.57 -28.51 -20.04
C ASN A 367 -13.78 -27.30 -19.53
N ILE A 368 -14.48 -26.27 -19.04
CA ILE A 368 -13.91 -25.09 -18.38
C ILE A 368 -14.00 -25.30 -16.87
N ASP A 369 -12.85 -25.50 -16.25
CA ASP A 369 -12.67 -25.88 -14.84
C ASP A 369 -12.01 -24.80 -13.98
N ALA A 370 -11.56 -23.70 -14.60
CA ALA A 370 -11.23 -22.48 -13.90
C ALA A 370 -11.56 -21.26 -14.77
N LEU A 371 -12.06 -20.18 -14.15
CA LEU A 371 -12.31 -18.91 -14.83
C LEU A 371 -12.07 -17.72 -13.92
N ALA A 372 -11.62 -16.61 -14.51
CA ALA A 372 -11.49 -15.31 -13.86
C ALA A 372 -11.48 -14.18 -14.89
N PHE A 373 -11.39 -12.95 -14.41
CA PHE A 373 -11.20 -11.77 -15.26
C PHE A 373 -9.84 -11.14 -14.96
N SER A 374 -9.10 -10.80 -16.01
CA SER A 374 -7.88 -10.01 -15.88
C SER A 374 -8.19 -8.59 -15.39
N SER A 375 -7.18 -7.87 -14.90
CA SER A 375 -7.33 -6.47 -14.44
C SER A 375 -7.81 -5.50 -15.53
N ASP A 376 -7.66 -5.87 -16.82
CA ASP A 376 -8.18 -5.12 -17.97
C ASP A 376 -9.53 -5.68 -18.51
N GLY A 377 -10.16 -6.59 -17.77
CA GLY A 377 -11.53 -7.05 -18.00
C GLY A 377 -11.70 -8.17 -19.02
N HIS A 378 -10.63 -8.86 -19.43
CA HIS A 378 -10.74 -10.01 -20.34
C HIS A 378 -11.06 -11.28 -19.55
N LEU A 379 -11.88 -12.15 -20.15
CA LEU A 379 -12.11 -13.49 -19.63
C LEU A 379 -10.82 -14.32 -19.76
N VAL A 380 -10.41 -14.94 -18.66
CA VAL A 380 -9.32 -15.91 -18.58
C VAL A 380 -9.88 -17.23 -18.09
N VAL A 381 -9.54 -18.32 -18.74
CA VAL A 381 -10.00 -19.68 -18.40
C VAL A 381 -8.84 -20.67 -18.35
N SER A 382 -9.01 -21.75 -17.59
CA SER A 382 -8.29 -23.01 -17.81
C SER A 382 -9.24 -24.04 -18.42
N LEU A 383 -8.67 -25.10 -18.98
CA LEU A 383 -9.40 -26.20 -19.57
C LEU A 383 -8.85 -27.51 -19.02
N GLN A 384 -9.74 -28.37 -18.52
CA GLN A 384 -9.43 -29.67 -17.89
C GLN A 384 -8.58 -30.64 -18.73
N GLN A 385 -8.46 -30.38 -20.04
CA GLN A 385 -7.75 -31.23 -20.97
C GLN A 385 -6.84 -30.42 -21.91
N PRO A 386 -5.75 -31.03 -22.41
CA PRO A 386 -4.93 -30.42 -23.44
C PRO A 386 -5.75 -29.99 -24.65
N PHE A 387 -5.47 -28.80 -25.16
CA PHE A 387 -6.27 -28.16 -26.20
C PHE A 387 -5.43 -27.77 -27.41
N ALA A 388 -6.09 -27.75 -28.56
CA ALA A 388 -5.53 -27.29 -29.82
C ALA A 388 -6.58 -26.46 -30.57
N LEU A 389 -6.57 -25.16 -30.30
CA LEU A 389 -7.44 -24.16 -30.91
C LEU A 389 -6.74 -23.52 -32.12
N ALA A 390 -7.46 -22.69 -32.87
CA ALA A 390 -7.01 -22.23 -34.19
C ALA A 390 -5.61 -21.58 -34.21
N GLU A 391 -5.24 -20.84 -33.15
CA GLU A 391 -3.97 -20.11 -33.06
C GLU A 391 -3.17 -20.42 -31.79
N VAL A 392 -3.68 -21.29 -30.93
CA VAL A 392 -3.09 -21.59 -29.62
C VAL A 392 -3.26 -23.06 -29.29
N THR A 393 -2.19 -23.66 -28.79
CA THR A 393 -2.15 -25.03 -28.26
C THR A 393 -1.60 -24.97 -26.84
N GLY A 394 -2.07 -25.83 -25.96
CA GLY A 394 -1.61 -25.88 -24.57
C GLY A 394 -1.97 -27.20 -23.89
N GLN A 395 -1.60 -27.32 -22.63
CA GLN A 395 -1.92 -28.42 -21.72
C GLN A 395 -2.95 -27.98 -20.67
N ASP A 396 -3.35 -28.92 -19.81
CA ASP A 396 -4.30 -28.74 -18.70
C ASP A 396 -3.81 -27.72 -17.65
N GLU A 397 -2.51 -27.50 -17.53
CA GLU A 397 -1.94 -26.48 -16.62
C GLU A 397 -1.93 -25.03 -17.16
N ASP A 398 -2.40 -24.80 -18.38
CA ASP A 398 -2.30 -23.50 -19.06
C ASP A 398 -3.54 -22.61 -18.86
N LEU A 399 -3.35 -21.30 -18.97
CA LEU A 399 -4.44 -20.32 -18.99
C LEU A 399 -4.60 -19.68 -20.36
N LEU A 400 -5.86 -19.54 -20.79
CA LEU A 400 -6.26 -18.91 -22.04
C LEU A 400 -7.00 -17.59 -21.76
N LEU A 401 -6.66 -16.54 -22.48
CA LEU A 401 -7.37 -15.26 -22.46
C LEU A 401 -8.16 -15.09 -23.76
N LEU A 402 -9.42 -14.66 -23.66
CA LEU A 402 -10.28 -14.36 -24.81
C LEU A 402 -10.16 -12.88 -25.21
N ARG A 403 -9.52 -12.61 -26.35
CA ARG A 403 -9.42 -11.26 -26.94
C ARG A 403 -10.60 -10.95 -27.84
N ASP A 404 -10.88 -9.64 -27.97
CA ASP A 404 -11.90 -9.09 -28.88
C ASP A 404 -13.28 -9.74 -28.68
N ALA A 405 -13.59 -10.05 -27.42
CA ALA A 405 -14.74 -10.85 -27.06
C ALA A 405 -16.07 -10.10 -27.29
N THR A 406 -17.05 -10.81 -27.83
CA THR A 406 -18.46 -10.46 -27.71
C THR A 406 -19.14 -11.59 -26.95
N PHE A 407 -19.78 -11.25 -25.83
CA PHE A 407 -20.42 -12.20 -24.93
C PHE A 407 -21.93 -12.33 -25.21
N GLY A 408 -22.51 -13.47 -24.82
CA GLY A 408 -23.92 -13.83 -24.97
C GLY A 408 -24.13 -15.11 -25.79
N ALA A 409 -25.37 -15.36 -26.21
CA ALA A 409 -25.74 -16.57 -26.96
C ALA A 409 -25.20 -16.62 -28.41
N THR A 410 -24.61 -15.53 -28.89
CA THR A 410 -23.88 -15.47 -30.16
C THR A 410 -22.53 -14.87 -29.86
N SER A 411 -21.64 -15.71 -29.36
CA SER A 411 -20.33 -15.29 -28.86
C SER A 411 -19.32 -15.13 -30.00
N SER A 412 -18.24 -14.41 -29.73
CA SER A 412 -17.10 -14.36 -30.65
C SER A 412 -15.85 -13.91 -29.90
N GLY A 413 -14.67 -14.25 -30.42
CA GLY A 413 -13.40 -13.80 -29.87
C GLY A 413 -12.25 -14.65 -30.39
N ARG A 414 -11.05 -14.38 -29.90
CA ARG A 414 -9.84 -15.14 -30.22
C ARG A 414 -9.09 -15.51 -28.96
N TRP A 415 -8.84 -16.79 -28.78
CA TRP A 415 -8.02 -17.30 -27.69
C TRP A 415 -6.54 -16.98 -27.89
N GLN A 416 -5.88 -16.59 -26.79
CA GLN A 416 -4.45 -16.39 -26.69
C GLN A 416 -3.93 -17.05 -25.41
N LEU A 417 -2.70 -17.57 -25.43
CA LEU A 417 -2.06 -18.05 -24.22
C LEU A 417 -1.84 -16.88 -23.25
N TYR A 418 -2.36 -17.01 -22.04
CA TYR A 418 -2.23 -16.03 -20.96
C TYR A 418 -1.08 -16.42 -20.02
N LEU A 419 -1.03 -17.70 -19.66
CA LEU A 419 0.03 -18.31 -18.86
C LEU A 419 0.35 -19.68 -19.43
N ASP A 420 1.64 -19.95 -19.61
CA ASP A 420 2.16 -21.32 -19.76
C ASP A 420 2.46 -21.86 -18.36
N GLY A 421 1.71 -22.86 -17.92
CA GLY A 421 1.85 -23.42 -16.57
C GLY A 421 3.23 -24.05 -16.34
N SER A 422 3.84 -24.57 -17.40
CA SER A 422 5.15 -25.20 -17.35
C SER A 422 6.28 -24.19 -17.09
N ASP A 423 6.11 -22.93 -17.54
CA ASP A 423 7.07 -21.83 -17.30
C ASP A 423 7.15 -21.45 -15.81
N VAL A 424 6.10 -21.73 -15.04
CA VAL A 424 6.03 -21.48 -13.59
C VAL A 424 6.18 -22.77 -12.75
N GLY A 425 6.53 -23.88 -13.40
CA GLY A 425 6.85 -25.14 -12.74
C GLY A 425 5.64 -25.97 -12.30
N LEU A 426 4.46 -25.71 -12.87
CA LEU A 426 3.35 -26.67 -12.81
C LEU A 426 3.75 -27.90 -13.61
N ALA A 427 3.62 -29.07 -12.99
CA ALA A 427 4.11 -30.31 -13.58
C ALA A 427 3.12 -30.82 -14.63
N SER A 428 3.61 -31.30 -15.76
CA SER A 428 2.79 -31.90 -16.82
C SER A 428 1.81 -32.95 -16.27
N GLY A 429 0.52 -32.78 -16.58
CA GLY A 429 -0.58 -33.63 -16.09
C GLY A 429 -1.09 -33.25 -14.70
N ARG A 430 -0.85 -32.00 -14.28
CA ARG A 430 -1.52 -31.35 -13.16
C ARG A 430 -2.52 -30.37 -13.76
N ASP A 431 -3.77 -30.59 -13.41
CA ASP A 431 -4.88 -29.77 -13.84
C ASP A 431 -5.06 -28.56 -12.93
N LEU A 432 -5.43 -27.41 -13.51
CA LEU A 432 -5.67 -26.17 -12.78
C LEU A 432 -7.18 -26.01 -12.58
N ASN A 433 -7.64 -26.24 -11.36
CA ASN A 433 -9.07 -26.35 -11.05
C ASN A 433 -9.63 -25.18 -10.23
N ALA A 434 -8.83 -24.13 -9.99
CA ALA A 434 -9.34 -22.84 -9.52
C ALA A 434 -8.41 -21.70 -9.91
N LEU A 435 -9.00 -20.57 -10.25
CA LEU A 435 -8.30 -19.35 -10.66
C LEU A 435 -8.91 -18.14 -9.98
N TRP A 436 -8.08 -17.31 -9.36
CA TRP A 436 -8.44 -15.93 -9.03
C TRP A 436 -7.31 -15.00 -9.46
N ILE A 437 -7.69 -13.88 -10.09
CA ILE A 437 -6.76 -12.83 -10.50
C ILE A 437 -7.08 -11.59 -9.67
N ASP A 438 -6.09 -11.08 -8.93
CA ASP A 438 -6.27 -9.84 -8.16
C ASP A 438 -6.55 -8.69 -9.14
N PRO A 439 -7.73 -8.04 -9.08
CA PRO A 439 -8.11 -7.01 -10.06
C PRO A 439 -7.26 -5.74 -9.97
N LEU A 440 -6.61 -5.50 -8.82
CA LEU A 440 -5.80 -4.31 -8.58
C LEU A 440 -4.33 -4.52 -9.00
N TYR A 441 -3.80 -5.74 -8.88
CA TYR A 441 -2.38 -6.02 -9.10
C TYR A 441 -2.07 -7.05 -10.18
N GLY A 442 -3.07 -7.80 -10.66
CA GLY A 442 -2.89 -8.86 -11.65
C GLY A 442 -2.15 -10.09 -11.13
N GLU A 443 -2.12 -10.28 -9.80
CA GLU A 443 -1.53 -11.46 -9.18
C GLU A 443 -2.43 -12.69 -9.40
N LEU A 444 -1.82 -13.84 -9.70
CA LEU A 444 -2.49 -15.09 -10.01
C LEU A 444 -2.50 -16.01 -8.78
N TYR A 445 -3.68 -16.48 -8.41
CA TYR A 445 -3.92 -17.45 -7.35
C TYR A 445 -4.55 -18.70 -7.96
N LEU A 446 -3.80 -19.80 -7.93
CA LEU A 446 -4.12 -21.05 -8.63
C LEU A 446 -4.12 -22.21 -7.61
N THR A 447 -4.93 -23.25 -7.81
CA THR A 447 -4.87 -24.49 -7.01
C THR A 447 -4.54 -25.72 -7.82
#